data_AF-A0A3A9XRV1-F1
#
_entry.id   AF-A0A3A9XRV1-F1
#
_cell.length_a   1.000
_cell.length_b   1.000
_cell.length_c   1.000
_cell.angle_alpha   90.00
_cell.angle_beta   90.00
_cell.angle_gamma   90.00
#
_symmetry.space_group_name_H-M   'P 1'
#
loop_
_entity.id
_entity.type
_entity.pdbx_description
1 polymer ?
#
loop_
_entity_poly.entity_id
_entity_poly.type
_entity_poly.pdbx_seq_one_letter_code
_entity_poly.pdbx_strand_id
1 'polypeptide(L)' 'PDAPEGHHGYGQYRETYKKVDGQWLIDSVLLTRFWMDPLESWTPAETVTPSDTKSAPKTTNGE' A
#
# COMPACT_ATOMS: atom_id res chain seq x y z
N PRO A 1 0.90 -16.67 -5.10
CA PRO A 1 0.30 -15.81 -4.06
C PRO A 1 1.11 -14.52 -3.99
N ASP A 2 0.75 -13.60 -4.89
CA ASP A 2 1.57 -12.42 -5.15
C ASP A 2 1.06 -11.30 -4.27
N ALA A 3 1.94 -10.77 -3.42
CA ALA A 3 1.63 -9.59 -2.63
C ALA A 3 1.20 -8.46 -3.58
N PRO A 4 0.20 -7.64 -3.21
CA PRO A 4 -0.18 -6.49 -4.03
C PRO A 4 1.06 -5.65 -4.37
N GLU A 5 1.15 -5.24 -5.63
CA GLU A 5 2.22 -4.35 -6.07
C GLU A 5 2.23 -3.09 -5.18
N GLY A 6 3.41 -2.76 -4.64
CA GLY A 6 3.58 -1.73 -3.61
C GLY A 6 3.44 -0.29 -4.12
N HIS A 7 4.16 0.64 -3.51
CA HIS A 7 4.25 2.02 -4.01
C HIS A 7 5.73 2.36 -4.25
N HIS A 8 6.03 3.07 -5.34
CA HIS A 8 7.33 3.73 -5.50
C HIS A 8 7.28 5.06 -4.77
N GLY A 9 8.25 5.33 -3.89
CA GLY A 9 8.23 6.54 -3.10
C GLY A 9 9.53 6.77 -2.37
N TYR A 10 9.67 7.98 -1.83
CA TYR A 10 10.75 8.31 -0.93
C TYR A 10 10.25 9.13 0.25
N GLY A 11 11.01 9.06 1.32
CA GLY A 11 10.66 9.66 2.60
C GLY A 11 11.86 9.75 3.50
N GLN A 12 11.62 10.21 4.71
CA GLN A 12 12.61 10.28 5.76
C GLN A 12 12.19 9.38 6.92
N TYR A 13 13.12 8.53 7.34
CA TYR A 13 13.04 7.85 8.63
C TYR A 13 13.65 8.74 9.70
N ARG A 14 12.98 8.83 10.85
CA ARG A 14 13.54 9.36 12.09
C ARG A 14 13.44 8.29 13.15
N GLU A 15 14.59 7.72 13.49
CA GLU A 15 14.70 6.68 14.49
C GLU A 15 15.28 7.25 15.79
N THR A 16 14.85 6.69 16.91
CA THR A 16 15.54 6.86 18.20
C THR A 16 16.03 5.50 18.66
N TYR A 17 17.15 5.48 19.38
CA TYR A 17 17.77 4.25 19.85
C TYR A 17 17.95 4.30 21.36
N LYS A 18 17.80 3.14 22.00
CA LYS A 18 18.10 2.95 23.42
C LYS A 18 19.03 1.77 23.60
N LYS A 19 19.86 1.84 24.64
CA LYS A 19 20.74 0.73 25.02
C LYS A 19 20.05 -0.09 26.10
N VAL A 20 19.77 -1.36 25.84
CA VAL A 20 19.19 -2.32 26.79
C VAL A 20 20.14 -3.48 26.93
N ASP A 21 20.55 -3.79 28.16
CA ASP A 21 21.49 -4.88 28.48
C ASP A 21 22.76 -4.88 27.63
N GLY A 22 23.28 -3.68 27.32
CA GLY A 22 24.49 -3.51 26.53
C GLY A 22 24.28 -3.44 25.01
N GLN A 23 23.08 -3.72 24.50
CA GLN A 23 22.76 -3.72 23.07
C GLN A 23 21.98 -2.46 22.67
N TRP A 24 22.35 -1.84 21.55
CA TRP A 24 21.57 -0.75 20.95
C TRP A 24 20.37 -1.34 20.19
N LEU A 25 19.17 -0.89 20.56
CA LEU A 25 17.90 -1.28 19.96
C LEU A 25 17.18 -0.04 19.44
N ILE A 26 16.36 -0.23 18.40
CA ILE A 26 15.41 0.80 17.96
C ILE A 26 14.36 0.98 19.05
N ASP A 27 14.20 2.21 19.53
CA ASP A 27 13.20 2.58 20.53
C ASP A 27 11.92 3.10 19.89
N SER A 28 12.05 3.95 18.86
CA SER A 28 10.93 4.46 18.08
C SER A 28 11.29 4.69 16.62
N VAL A 29 10.32 4.52 15.73
CA VAL A 29 10.44 4.89 14.30
C VAL A 29 9.31 5.83 13.92
N LEU A 30 9.65 6.94 13.29
CA LEU A 30 8.72 7.81 12.58
C LEU A 30 9.10 7.84 11.09
N LEU A 31 8.14 7.49 10.23
CA LEU A 31 8.28 7.55 8.77
C LEU A 31 7.48 8.71 8.22
N THR A 32 8.16 9.69 7.64
CA THR A 32 7.55 10.78 6.84
C THR A 32 7.68 10.44 5.37
N ARG A 33 6.56 10.28 4.66
CA ARG A 33 6.54 10.06 3.20
C ARG A 33 6.44 11.42 2.50
N PHE A 34 7.42 11.76 1.67
CA PHE A 34 7.41 13.03 0.92
C PHE A 34 6.73 12.88 -0.44
N TRP A 35 6.89 11.71 -1.05
CA TRP A 35 6.29 11.40 -2.35
C TRP A 35 6.02 9.90 -2.45
N MET A 36 4.92 9.57 -3.12
CA MET A 36 4.44 8.20 -3.27
C MET A 36 3.62 8.15 -4.56
N ASP A 37 4.21 7.54 -5.59
CA ASP A 37 3.48 7.26 -6.83
C ASP A 37 2.71 5.94 -6.68
N PRO A 38 1.43 5.92 -7.08
CA PRO A 38 0.76 4.66 -7.31
C PRO A 38 1.51 3.91 -8.42
N LEU A 39 1.76 2.62 -8.22
CA LEU A 39 2.16 1.78 -9.33
C LEU A 39 1.02 1.78 -10.37
N GLU A 40 1.32 1.66 -11.66
CA GLU A 40 0.31 1.70 -12.73
C GLU A 40 -0.83 0.67 -12.54
N SER A 41 -0.58 -0.39 -11.77
CA SER A 41 -1.54 -1.44 -11.38
C SER A 41 -2.40 -1.11 -10.16
N TRP A 42 -2.11 -0.03 -9.43
CA TRP A 42 -2.90 0.39 -8.27
C TRP A 42 -4.17 1.11 -8.72
N THR A 43 -5.23 0.34 -8.91
CA THR A 43 -6.59 0.88 -8.94
C THR A 43 -7.04 1.04 -7.48
N PRO A 44 -7.28 2.27 -6.99
CA PRO A 44 -7.94 2.43 -5.69
C PRO A 44 -9.26 1.67 -5.76
N ALA A 45 -9.54 0.81 -4.76
CA ALA A 45 -10.81 0.12 -4.70
C ALA A 45 -11.92 1.17 -4.83
N GLU A 46 -12.74 1.05 -5.88
CA GLU A 46 -13.85 1.96 -6.09
C GLU A 46 -14.65 2.01 -4.78
N THR A 47 -14.77 3.21 -4.22
CA THR A 47 -15.70 3.43 -3.12
C THR A 47 -17.09 3.18 -3.71
N VAL A 48 -17.57 1.94 -3.58
CA VAL A 48 -18.90 1.52 -4.00
C VAL A 48 -19.91 2.41 -3.30
N THR A 49 -20.30 3.48 -3.99
CA THR A 49 -21.49 4.23 -3.68
C THR A 49 -22.63 3.42 -4.31
N PRO A 50 -23.59 2.91 -3.52
CA PRO A 50 -24.53 1.90 -3.99
C PRO A 50 -25.64 2.53 -4.83
N SER A 51 -25.35 3.01 -6.04
CA SER A 51 -26.38 3.61 -6.89
C SER A 51 -26.41 3.19 -8.36
N ASP A 52 -25.38 2.60 -8.95
CA ASP A 52 -25.42 2.31 -10.38
C ASP A 52 -25.25 0.82 -10.71
N THR A 53 -26.34 0.07 -10.47
CA THR A 53 -26.59 -1.19 -11.18
C THR A 53 -26.96 -0.86 -12.63
N LYS A 54 -26.03 -0.99 -13.57
CA LYS A 54 -26.41 -1.16 -14.99
C LYS A 54 -25.40 -1.95 -15.82
N SER A 55 -25.81 -3.19 -16.09
CA SER A 55 -25.51 -4.02 -17.28
C SER A 55 -24.06 -4.46 -17.52
N ALA A 56 -23.72 -5.65 -17.02
CA ALA A 56 -22.64 -6.46 -17.56
C ALA A 56 -23.01 -7.01 -18.96
N PRO A 57 -22.14 -6.90 -19.99
CA PRO A 57 -22.25 -7.74 -21.16
C PRO A 57 -21.69 -9.14 -20.84
N LYS A 58 -22.53 -10.15 -21.06
CA LYS A 58 -22.22 -11.58 -20.98
C LYS A 58 -21.24 -11.96 -22.09
N THR A 59 -20.09 -12.54 -21.73
CA THR A 59 -19.33 -13.42 -22.63
C THR A 59 -19.21 -14.81 -22.02
N THR A 60 -19.51 -15.80 -22.84
CA THR A 60 -19.61 -17.23 -22.54
C THR A 60 -18.32 -17.91 -22.98
N ASN A 61 -17.76 -18.79 -22.16
CA ASN A 61 -16.62 -19.65 -22.52
C ASN A 61 -17.06 -21.12 -22.55
N GLY A 62 -16.84 -21.76 -23.69
CA GLY A 62 -17.05 -23.18 -24.02
C GLY A 62 -17.08 -23.25 -25.55
N GLU A 63 -16.08 -23.75 -26.24
CA GLU A 63 -15.38 -25.04 -26.11
C GLU A 63 -13.93 -24.94 -26.61
#